data_AF-A0A938DDT4-F1
#
_entry.id   AF-A0A938DDT4-F1
#
_cell.length_a   1.000
_cell.length_b   1.000
_cell.length_c   1.000
_cell.angle_alpha   90.00
_cell.angle_beta   90.00
_cell.angle_gamma   90.00
#
_symmetry.space_group_name_H-M   'P 1'
#
loop_
_entity.id
_entity.type
_entity.pdbx_description
1 polymer ?
#
loop_
_entity_poly.entity_id
_entity_poly.type
_entity_poly.pdbx_seq_one_letter_code
_entity_poly.pdbx_strand_id
1 'polypeptide(L)'
;MSNKRAFATSYPRGRAAFRLSSAVPLAGLLCFFDAGAAPVAAAGKAHFFATRDACIASQVFSEKECVAAFANAREQLFDLAPRFSSGGECRLRFELCEIRGGGPQDEEAMAYAETEEPTIYTPAAIGVEMSETVNGVEAAPTLAVDTTAKLFPRFPVSENYERREGREDAGRYGAILPADRFQPFPKRKPIDVNQVFRPFALGSVAERRRSASQETPEARRERLKNAPFVVQ
;
A
#
# COMPACT_ATOMS: atom_id res chain seq x y z
N MET A 1 -34.56 -19.51 -36.09
CA MET A 1 -34.48 -18.45 -37.12
C MET A 1 -33.08 -17.84 -37.05
N SER A 2 -32.39 -17.88 -38.18
CA SER A 2 -30.95 -17.64 -38.35
C SER A 2 -30.69 -16.16 -38.63
N ASN A 3 -29.65 -15.57 -38.04
CA ASN A 3 -29.07 -14.34 -38.57
C ASN A 3 -27.55 -14.40 -38.45
N LYS A 4 -26.94 -15.01 -39.48
CA LYS A 4 -25.53 -14.85 -39.83
C LYS A 4 -25.36 -13.48 -40.48
N ARG A 5 -24.51 -12.62 -39.92
CA ARG A 5 -23.92 -11.51 -40.68
C ARG A 5 -22.40 -11.62 -40.59
N ALA A 6 -21.85 -12.14 -41.67
CA ALA A 6 -20.45 -12.02 -42.02
C ALA A 6 -20.21 -10.61 -42.57
N PHE A 7 -19.17 -9.94 -42.07
CA PHE A 7 -18.53 -8.85 -42.79
C PHE A 7 -17.03 -9.15 -42.82
N ALA A 8 -16.59 -9.53 -44.01
CA ALA A 8 -15.20 -9.53 -44.41
C ALA A 8 -14.88 -8.13 -44.96
N THR A 9 -13.79 -7.52 -44.51
CA THR A 9 -13.17 -6.41 -45.21
C THR A 9 -11.65 -6.56 -45.23
N SER A 10 -11.18 -6.49 -46.47
CA SER A 10 -9.84 -6.63 -47.03
C SER A 10 -8.74 -5.76 -46.41
N TYR A 11 -7.55 -6.34 -46.37
CA TYR A 11 -6.24 -5.68 -46.29
C TYR A 11 -6.00 -4.65 -47.40
N PRO A 12 -5.08 -3.69 -47.17
CA PRO A 12 -3.95 -3.62 -48.10
C PRO A 12 -2.57 -3.76 -47.44
N ARG A 13 -1.74 -4.56 -48.13
CA ARG A 13 -0.28 -4.64 -48.04
C ARG A 13 0.34 -3.27 -48.35
N GLY A 14 1.11 -2.73 -47.41
CA GLY A 14 2.09 -1.68 -47.66
C GLY A 14 3.50 -2.22 -47.48
N ARG A 15 4.11 -2.73 -48.55
CA ARG A 15 5.56 -2.98 -48.62
C ARG A 15 6.23 -1.67 -49.00
N ALA A 16 7.03 -1.10 -48.11
CA ALA A 16 8.02 -0.09 -48.46
C ALA A 16 9.40 -0.66 -48.17
N ALA A 17 10.08 -1.08 -49.23
CA ALA A 17 11.50 -1.37 -49.23
C ALA A 17 12.25 -0.03 -49.27
N PHE A 18 12.97 0.30 -48.20
CA PHE A 18 13.96 1.38 -48.23
C PHE A 18 15.37 0.80 -48.19
N ARG A 19 16.16 1.39 -49.08
CA ARG A 19 17.43 0.91 -49.60
C ARG A 19 18.54 0.97 -48.55
N LEU A 20 19.39 -0.04 -48.60
CA LEU A 20 20.77 -0.01 -48.11
C LEU A 20 21.53 1.12 -48.83
N SER A 21 22.16 1.99 -48.04
CA SER A 21 23.34 2.74 -48.47
C SER A 21 24.43 2.53 -47.43
N SER A 22 25.53 1.95 -47.90
CA SER A 22 26.78 1.76 -47.20
C SER A 22 27.65 3.03 -47.23
N ALA A 23 28.41 3.19 -46.14
CA ALA A 23 29.76 3.75 -46.05
C ALA A 23 29.97 5.23 -45.61
N VAL A 24 30.43 5.35 -44.34
CA VAL A 24 31.66 6.03 -43.83
C VAL A 24 31.78 7.56 -44.08
N PRO A 25 32.06 8.43 -43.05
CA PRO A 25 33.28 8.31 -42.26
C PRO A 25 33.23 8.50 -40.74
N LEU A 26 34.25 7.86 -40.16
CA LEU A 26 34.75 7.88 -38.80
C LEU A 26 35.51 9.20 -38.61
N ALA A 27 34.91 10.16 -37.91
CA ALA A 27 35.57 11.37 -37.45
C ALA A 27 34.98 11.75 -36.09
N GLY A 28 35.86 11.86 -35.10
CA GLY A 28 35.50 11.95 -33.70
C GLY A 28 34.63 13.15 -33.35
N LEU A 29 33.65 12.89 -32.50
CA LEU A 29 33.10 13.89 -31.60
C LEU A 29 33.04 13.24 -30.22
N LEU A 30 33.69 13.91 -29.27
CA LEU A 30 33.65 13.64 -27.84
C LEU A 30 32.21 13.74 -27.35
N CYS A 31 31.46 12.63 -27.42
CA CYS A 31 30.22 12.50 -26.67
C CYS A 31 30.61 12.14 -25.24
N PHE A 32 30.63 13.16 -24.39
CA PHE A 32 30.49 13.04 -22.96
C PHE A 32 29.57 11.86 -22.63
N PHE A 33 30.08 10.89 -21.88
CA PHE A 33 29.22 9.98 -21.13
C PHE A 33 28.53 10.85 -20.08
N ASP A 34 27.47 11.54 -20.50
CA ASP A 34 26.39 11.89 -19.61
C ASP A 34 25.90 10.54 -19.10
N ALA A 35 26.33 10.20 -17.89
CA ALA A 35 25.75 9.14 -17.11
C ALA A 35 24.29 9.54 -16.97
N GLY A 36 23.46 9.05 -17.91
CA GLY A 36 22.05 9.30 -17.97
C GLY A 36 21.49 8.94 -16.61
N ALA A 37 21.27 9.97 -15.80
CA ALA A 37 20.37 9.90 -14.68
C ALA A 37 19.09 9.35 -15.31
N ALA A 38 18.77 8.10 -14.98
CA ALA A 38 17.52 7.49 -15.35
C ALA A 38 16.44 8.53 -15.06
N PRO A 39 15.51 8.81 -15.99
CA PRO A 39 14.45 9.77 -15.74
C PRO A 39 13.75 9.29 -14.47
N VAL A 40 14.00 10.00 -13.36
CA VAL A 40 13.19 9.88 -12.16
C VAL A 40 11.85 10.40 -12.64
N ALA A 41 10.98 9.48 -13.06
CA ALA A 41 9.65 9.79 -13.55
C ALA A 41 9.06 10.79 -12.58
N ALA A 42 8.82 12.02 -13.06
CA ALA A 42 8.18 13.04 -12.27
C ALA A 42 6.85 12.43 -11.85
N ALA A 43 6.76 12.05 -10.58
CA ALA A 43 5.54 11.46 -10.04
C ALA A 43 4.45 12.51 -10.25
N GLY A 44 3.51 12.23 -11.14
CA GLY A 44 2.34 13.08 -11.30
C GLY A 44 1.66 13.26 -9.95
N LYS A 45 0.93 14.36 -9.80
CA LYS A 45 0.17 14.62 -8.58
C LYS A 45 -0.73 13.41 -8.31
N ALA A 46 -0.62 12.85 -7.12
CA ALA A 46 -1.51 11.79 -6.69
C ALA A 46 -2.84 12.39 -6.24
N HIS A 47 -3.93 11.79 -6.67
CA HIS A 47 -5.30 12.18 -6.36
C HIS A 47 -5.96 11.04 -5.59
N PHE A 48 -6.54 11.35 -4.44
CA PHE A 48 -7.28 10.39 -3.63
C PHE A 48 -8.78 10.54 -3.85
N PHE A 49 -9.46 9.42 -4.08
CA PHE A 49 -10.91 9.37 -4.21
C PHE A 49 -11.48 8.30 -3.27
N ALA A 50 -12.40 8.71 -2.39
CA ALA A 50 -13.08 7.80 -1.48
C ALA A 50 -14.06 6.86 -2.22
N THR A 51 -14.71 7.36 -3.26
CA THR A 51 -15.69 6.59 -4.03
C THR A 51 -15.49 6.77 -5.53
N ARG A 52 -15.95 5.78 -6.30
CA ARG A 52 -15.93 5.82 -7.76
C ARG A 52 -16.67 7.03 -8.31
N ASP A 53 -17.83 7.34 -7.73
CA ASP A 53 -18.67 8.43 -8.21
C ASP A 53 -18.02 9.79 -7.92
N ALA A 54 -17.27 9.93 -6.81
CA ALA A 54 -16.44 11.11 -6.55
C ALA A 54 -15.30 11.27 -7.56
N CYS A 55 -14.66 10.17 -7.99
CA CYS A 55 -13.67 10.19 -9.07
C CYS A 55 -14.29 10.70 -10.38
N ILE A 56 -15.44 10.15 -10.78
CA ILE A 56 -16.14 10.54 -12.01
C ILE A 56 -16.57 12.01 -11.95
N ALA A 57 -17.12 12.45 -10.81
CA ALA A 57 -17.57 13.82 -10.61
C ALA A 57 -16.43 14.85 -10.65
N SER A 58 -15.21 14.44 -10.27
CA SER A 58 -14.04 15.32 -10.28
C SER A 58 -13.56 15.69 -11.69
N GLN A 59 -13.89 14.87 -12.69
CA GLN A 59 -13.45 15.01 -14.08
C GLN A 59 -11.92 15.10 -14.28
N VAL A 60 -11.13 14.73 -13.27
CA VAL A 60 -9.67 14.67 -13.35
C VAL A 60 -9.21 13.48 -14.21
N PHE A 61 -9.92 12.35 -14.08
CA PHE A 61 -9.72 11.15 -14.89
C PHE A 61 -11.00 10.83 -15.66
N SER A 62 -10.88 10.05 -16.73
CA SER A 62 -12.05 9.60 -17.49
C SER A 62 -12.91 8.63 -16.68
N GLU A 63 -14.20 8.56 -16.99
CA GLU A 63 -15.13 7.63 -16.33
C GLU A 63 -14.64 6.17 -16.39
N LYS A 64 -14.10 5.76 -17.56
CA LYS A 64 -13.57 4.42 -17.76
C LYS A 64 -12.37 4.13 -16.84
N GLU A 65 -11.48 5.11 -16.67
CA GLU A 65 -10.33 4.98 -15.76
C GLU A 65 -10.79 4.89 -14.32
N CYS A 66 -11.75 5.71 -13.88
CA CYS A 66 -12.31 5.61 -12.54
C CYS A 66 -12.94 4.24 -12.29
N VAL A 67 -13.71 3.70 -13.24
CA VAL A 67 -14.33 2.37 -13.12
C VAL A 67 -13.27 1.27 -13.01
N ALA A 68 -12.28 1.27 -13.91
CA ALA A 68 -11.22 0.27 -13.92
C ALA A 68 -10.32 0.36 -12.68
N ALA A 69 -9.97 1.57 -12.23
CA ALA A 69 -9.17 1.80 -11.03
C ALA A 69 -9.84 1.21 -9.78
N PHE A 70 -11.13 1.46 -9.57
CA PHE A 70 -11.86 0.91 -8.43
C PHE A 70 -12.05 -0.61 -8.53
N ALA A 71 -12.26 -1.16 -9.73
CA ALA A 71 -12.33 -2.60 -9.93
C ALA A 71 -10.99 -3.28 -9.60
N ASN A 72 -9.88 -2.78 -10.14
CA ASN A 72 -8.54 -3.29 -9.90
C ASN A 72 -8.11 -3.14 -8.44
N ALA A 73 -8.39 -2.00 -7.83
CA ALA A 73 -8.09 -1.75 -6.42
C ALA A 73 -8.86 -2.70 -5.50
N ARG A 74 -10.11 -3.00 -5.85
CA ARG A 74 -10.90 -4.02 -5.16
C ARG A 74 -10.20 -5.37 -5.28
N GLU A 75 -9.95 -5.86 -6.50
CA GLU A 75 -9.32 -7.19 -6.68
C GLU A 75 -7.94 -7.29 -6.00
N GLN A 76 -7.12 -6.23 -6.01
CA GLN A 76 -5.88 -6.16 -5.26
C GLN A 76 -6.09 -6.28 -3.76
N LEU A 77 -7.08 -5.59 -3.20
CA LEU A 77 -7.46 -5.75 -1.79
C LEU A 77 -7.92 -7.18 -1.54
N PHE A 78 -8.63 -7.81 -2.48
CA PHE A 78 -9.03 -9.22 -2.36
C PHE A 78 -7.86 -10.19 -2.31
N ASP A 79 -6.79 -9.93 -3.07
CA ASP A 79 -5.63 -10.81 -3.18
C ASP A 79 -4.58 -10.56 -2.08
N LEU A 80 -4.23 -9.29 -1.85
CA LEU A 80 -3.05 -8.90 -1.07
C LEU A 80 -3.35 -8.45 0.36
N ALA A 81 -4.62 -8.23 0.73
CA ALA A 81 -4.94 -7.76 2.08
C ALA A 81 -4.55 -8.79 3.15
N PRO A 82 -3.89 -8.35 4.24
CA PRO A 82 -3.65 -9.19 5.40
C PRO A 82 -4.94 -9.77 5.97
N ARG A 83 -4.88 -11.06 6.37
CA ARG A 83 -6.00 -11.80 6.94
C ARG A 83 -5.76 -12.04 8.41
N PHE A 84 -6.77 -11.79 9.23
CA PHE A 84 -6.72 -11.94 10.68
C PHE A 84 -7.77 -12.92 11.15
N SER A 85 -7.45 -13.69 12.19
CA SER A 85 -8.39 -14.61 12.84
C SER A 85 -9.36 -13.92 13.79
N SER A 86 -9.07 -12.67 14.19
CA SER A 86 -9.93 -11.90 15.08
C SER A 86 -10.06 -10.44 14.64
N GLY A 87 -11.26 -9.87 14.83
CA GLY A 87 -11.52 -8.47 14.54
C GLY A 87 -10.72 -7.52 15.43
N GLY A 88 -10.42 -7.93 16.67
CA GLY A 88 -9.57 -7.17 17.58
C GLY A 88 -8.14 -7.05 17.07
N GLU A 89 -7.54 -8.14 16.57
CA GLU A 89 -6.19 -8.10 16.00
C GLU A 89 -6.13 -7.22 14.75
N CYS A 90 -7.13 -7.32 13.87
CA CYS A 90 -7.21 -6.46 12.70
C CYS A 90 -7.30 -4.98 13.12
N ARG A 91 -8.17 -4.64 14.07
CA ARG A 91 -8.40 -3.26 14.55
C ARG A 91 -7.19 -2.63 15.24
N LEU A 92 -6.34 -3.44 15.85
CA LEU A 92 -5.08 -2.97 16.47
C LEU A 92 -4.05 -2.52 15.42
N ARG A 93 -4.11 -3.07 14.19
CA ARG A 93 -3.19 -2.74 13.11
C ARG A 93 -3.80 -1.80 12.06
N PHE A 94 -5.11 -1.88 11.87
CA PHE A 94 -5.88 -1.16 10.87
C PHE A 94 -7.16 -0.62 11.50
N GLU A 95 -7.49 0.66 11.33
CA GLU A 95 -8.67 1.24 11.99
C GLU A 95 -10.01 0.65 11.51
N LEU A 96 -10.09 0.28 10.22
CA LEU A 96 -11.29 -0.24 9.58
C LEU A 96 -11.06 -1.67 9.08
N CYS A 97 -11.93 -2.58 9.51
CA CYS A 97 -11.87 -4.00 9.17
C CYS A 97 -13.27 -4.53 8.80
N GLU A 98 -13.30 -5.39 7.79
CA GLU A 98 -14.47 -6.09 7.28
C GLU A 98 -14.34 -7.60 7.49
N ILE A 99 -15.48 -8.28 7.56
CA ILE A 99 -15.53 -9.74 7.66
C ILE A 99 -15.55 -10.32 6.24
N ARG A 100 -14.72 -11.34 6.01
CA ARG A 100 -14.65 -12.14 4.80
C ARG A 100 -14.84 -13.62 5.10
N GLY A 101 -15.82 -14.22 4.45
CA GLY A 101 -16.20 -15.60 4.74
C GLY A 101 -17.00 -15.67 6.04
N GLY A 102 -18.15 -16.35 5.99
CA GLY A 102 -19.24 -16.15 6.94
C GLY A 102 -20.01 -14.89 6.58
N GLY A 103 -20.99 -15.01 5.68
CA GLY A 103 -21.93 -13.92 5.40
C GLY A 103 -22.68 -13.47 6.66
N PRO A 104 -23.52 -12.41 6.58
CA PRO A 104 -24.53 -12.21 7.60
C PRO A 104 -25.24 -13.55 7.77
N GLN A 105 -25.30 -14.07 8.99
CA GLN A 105 -26.24 -15.13 9.29
C GLN A 105 -27.62 -14.50 9.11
N ASP A 106 -28.15 -14.54 7.89
CA ASP A 106 -29.60 -14.52 7.70
C ASP A 106 -30.09 -15.73 8.50
N GLU A 107 -30.76 -15.47 9.62
CA GLU A 107 -31.17 -16.43 10.66
C GLU A 107 -32.11 -17.56 10.16
N GLU A 108 -32.25 -17.77 8.84
CA GLU A 108 -33.27 -18.63 8.22
C GLU A 108 -32.74 -19.81 7.39
N ALA A 109 -31.43 -20.09 7.38
CA ALA A 109 -30.89 -21.30 6.75
C ALA A 109 -30.36 -22.30 7.79
N MET A 110 -31.28 -22.95 8.49
CA MET A 110 -30.97 -24.06 9.39
C MET A 110 -30.42 -25.30 8.66
N ALA A 111 -29.47 -25.93 9.36
CA ALA A 111 -29.21 -27.37 9.46
C ALA A 111 -28.42 -28.04 8.31
N TYR A 112 -27.34 -28.71 8.71
CA TYR A 112 -26.52 -29.68 7.96
C TYR A 112 -25.35 -29.15 7.13
N ALA A 113 -24.40 -28.46 7.78
CA ALA A 113 -22.97 -28.67 7.55
C ALA A 113 -22.17 -27.92 8.64
N GLU A 114 -21.73 -28.63 9.67
CA GLU A 114 -20.69 -28.17 10.60
C GLU A 114 -19.34 -28.12 9.86
N THR A 115 -19.18 -27.12 9.00
CA THR A 115 -17.87 -26.62 8.65
C THR A 115 -17.93 -25.15 8.99
N GLU A 116 -17.65 -24.82 10.25
CA GLU A 116 -17.47 -23.44 10.68
C GLU A 116 -16.30 -22.89 9.88
N GLU A 117 -16.58 -22.29 8.72
CA GLU A 117 -15.57 -21.54 8.00
C GLU A 117 -15.09 -20.45 8.94
N PRO A 118 -13.78 -20.41 9.26
CA PRO A 118 -13.27 -19.45 10.22
C PRO A 118 -13.58 -18.05 9.69
N THR A 119 -14.26 -17.23 10.48
CA THR A 119 -14.51 -15.83 10.16
C THR A 119 -13.16 -15.13 9.98
N ILE A 120 -12.84 -14.69 8.76
CA ILE A 120 -11.59 -13.98 8.48
C ILE A 120 -11.87 -12.50 8.50
N TYR A 121 -11.06 -11.74 9.22
CA TYR A 121 -11.12 -10.28 9.22
C TYR A 121 -10.05 -9.73 8.28
N THR A 122 -10.43 -8.80 7.42
CA THR A 122 -9.52 -8.12 6.47
C THR A 122 -9.67 -6.60 6.59
N PRO A 123 -8.60 -5.81 6.39
CA PRO A 123 -8.70 -4.36 6.41
C PRO A 123 -9.57 -3.85 5.26
N ALA A 124 -10.32 -2.79 5.52
CA ALA A 124 -11.13 -2.09 4.53
C ALA A 124 -10.32 -0.96 3.88
N ALA A 125 -10.52 -0.76 2.58
CA ALA A 125 -9.98 0.42 1.88
C ALA A 125 -10.90 1.62 2.10
N ILE A 126 -10.32 2.81 2.37
CA ILE A 126 -11.08 4.07 2.39
C ILE A 126 -11.33 4.57 0.97
N GLY A 127 -10.45 4.23 0.02
CA GLY A 127 -10.57 4.69 -1.34
C GLY A 127 -9.42 4.22 -2.23
N VAL A 128 -9.23 4.96 -3.32
CA VAL A 128 -8.20 4.69 -4.33
C VAL A 128 -7.37 5.94 -4.53
N GLU A 129 -6.05 5.77 -4.48
CA GLU A 129 -5.08 6.78 -4.89
C GLU A 129 -4.74 6.53 -6.36
N MET A 130 -4.93 7.54 -7.20
CA MET A 130 -4.63 7.54 -8.63
C MET A 130 -3.54 8.55 -8.94
N SER A 131 -2.59 8.19 -9.80
CA SER A 131 -1.53 9.09 -10.24
C SER A 131 -1.27 8.93 -11.74
N GLU A 132 -1.13 10.05 -12.44
CA GLU A 132 -0.69 10.06 -13.83
C GLU A 132 0.82 9.87 -13.90
N THR A 133 1.27 8.90 -14.68
CA THR A 133 2.68 8.58 -14.90
C THR A 133 3.01 8.66 -16.39
N VAL A 134 4.30 8.57 -16.72
CA VAL A 134 4.77 8.50 -18.12
C VAL A 134 4.18 7.30 -18.87
N ASN A 135 3.82 6.23 -18.15
CA ASN A 135 3.27 4.99 -18.72
C ASN A 135 1.73 4.96 -18.71
N GLY A 136 1.08 6.04 -18.28
CA GLY A 136 -0.36 6.14 -18.13
C GLY A 136 -0.81 6.29 -16.68
N VAL A 137 -2.10 6.08 -16.44
CA VAL A 137 -2.70 6.22 -15.11
C VAL A 137 -2.47 4.94 -14.30
N GLU A 138 -1.92 5.10 -13.11
CA GLU A 138 -1.76 4.01 -12.15
C GLU A 138 -2.65 4.24 -10.92
N ALA A 139 -3.14 3.16 -10.31
CA ALA A 139 -3.99 3.21 -9.13
C ALA A 139 -3.55 2.19 -8.07
N ALA A 140 -3.77 2.54 -6.80
CA ALA A 140 -3.62 1.63 -5.67
C ALA A 140 -4.72 1.86 -4.63
N PRO A 141 -5.22 0.80 -3.96
CA PRO A 141 -6.12 0.97 -2.82
C PRO A 141 -5.39 1.63 -1.64
N THR A 142 -6.10 2.52 -0.96
CA THR A 142 -5.61 3.21 0.23
C THR A 142 -6.37 2.74 1.46
N LEU A 143 -5.65 2.31 2.49
CA LEU A 143 -6.24 1.92 3.77
C LEU A 143 -6.41 3.14 4.69
N ALA A 144 -7.16 2.94 5.78
CA ALA A 144 -7.38 3.97 6.80
C ALA A 144 -6.13 4.41 7.55
N VAL A 145 -5.12 3.55 7.56
CA VAL A 145 -3.87 3.79 8.27
C VAL A 145 -2.77 4.01 7.25
N ASP A 146 -1.92 5.00 7.52
CA ASP A 146 -0.71 5.21 6.74
C ASP A 146 0.28 4.06 7.02
N THR A 147 0.39 3.15 6.06
CA THR A 147 1.24 1.97 6.18
C THR A 147 2.65 2.31 5.71
N THR A 148 3.63 2.20 6.62
CA THR A 148 5.04 2.52 6.33
C THR A 148 5.64 1.74 5.17
N ALA A 149 5.13 0.53 4.90
CA ALA A 149 5.37 -0.21 3.66
C ALA A 149 4.17 -0.04 2.74
N LYS A 150 4.41 0.25 1.45
CA LYS A 150 3.37 0.20 0.40
C LYS A 150 2.87 -1.23 0.26
N LEU A 151 1.83 -1.58 1.02
CA LEU A 151 1.19 -2.90 1.01
C LEU A 151 0.70 -3.26 -0.40
N PHE A 152 0.16 -2.26 -1.08
CA PHE A 152 -0.41 -2.42 -2.41
C PHE A 152 0.49 -1.73 -3.45
N PRO A 153 1.02 -2.48 -4.43
CA PRO A 153 1.74 -1.88 -5.54
C PRO A 153 0.78 -1.07 -6.41
N ARG A 154 1.24 0.05 -6.94
CA ARG A 154 0.49 0.78 -7.97
C ARG A 154 0.40 -0.08 -9.22
N PHE A 155 -0.79 -0.14 -9.80
CA PHE A 155 -1.09 -0.98 -10.95
C PHE A 155 -1.69 -0.12 -12.07
N PRO A 156 -1.32 -0.34 -13.34
CA PRO A 156 -1.85 0.43 -14.45
C PRO A 156 -3.35 0.21 -14.60
N VAL A 157 -4.09 1.30 -14.77
CA VAL A 157 -5.55 1.28 -14.94
C VAL A 157 -5.97 0.72 -16.31
N SER A 158 -5.07 0.73 -17.28
CA SER A 158 -5.29 0.17 -18.62
C SER A 158 -5.37 -1.36 -18.66
N GLU A 159 -4.90 -2.04 -17.62
CA GLU A 159 -4.87 -3.50 -17.54
C GLU A 159 -5.86 -3.98 -16.48
N ASN A 160 -6.44 -5.16 -16.69
CA ASN A 160 -7.24 -5.81 -15.65
C ASN A 160 -6.29 -6.48 -14.66
N TYR A 161 -6.53 -6.28 -13.36
CA TYR A 161 -5.75 -6.97 -12.34
C TYR A 161 -6.03 -8.48 -12.37
N GLU A 162 -5.00 -9.27 -12.63
CA GLU A 162 -5.06 -10.72 -12.54
C GLU A 162 -4.42 -11.18 -11.23
N ARG A 163 -5.16 -12.03 -10.49
CA ARG A 163 -4.65 -12.65 -9.26
C ARG A 163 -3.37 -13.40 -9.59
N ARG A 164 -2.31 -13.14 -8.81
CA ARG A 164 -1.04 -13.83 -9.03
C ARG A 164 -1.08 -15.22 -8.40
N GLU A 165 -1.63 -16.19 -9.14
CA GLU A 165 -1.65 -17.58 -8.71
C GLU A 165 -0.20 -18.07 -8.49
N GLY A 166 0.08 -18.61 -7.29
CA GLY A 166 1.38 -19.21 -6.96
C GLY A 166 2.37 -18.32 -6.20
N ARG A 167 1.96 -17.16 -5.68
CA ARG A 167 2.82 -16.39 -4.78
C ARG A 167 2.65 -16.82 -3.33
N GLU A 168 3.57 -17.65 -2.85
CA GLU A 168 3.85 -17.86 -1.43
C GLU A 168 4.43 -16.57 -0.80
N ASP A 169 3.70 -15.47 -0.86
CA ASP A 169 4.12 -14.15 -0.34
C ASP A 169 3.88 -14.02 1.18
N ALA A 170 3.73 -15.14 1.90
CA ALA A 170 3.77 -15.18 3.37
C ALA A 170 5.07 -14.59 3.96
N GLY A 171 6.10 -14.39 3.12
CA GLY A 171 7.37 -13.77 3.52
C GLY A 171 7.49 -12.25 3.32
N ARG A 172 6.57 -11.57 2.63
CA ARG A 172 6.78 -10.13 2.28
C ARG A 172 6.53 -9.15 3.41
N TYR A 173 5.82 -9.57 4.46
CA TYR A 173 5.64 -8.80 5.70
C TYR A 173 6.50 -9.31 6.86
N GLY A 174 7.39 -10.27 6.60
CA GLY A 174 8.39 -10.71 7.57
C GLY A 174 9.48 -9.66 7.72
N ALA A 175 9.31 -8.71 8.64
CA ALA A 175 10.44 -7.95 9.19
C ALA A 175 11.46 -8.85 9.93
N ILE A 176 11.15 -10.14 10.06
CA ILE A 176 11.97 -11.18 10.68
C ILE A 176 12.80 -11.83 9.56
N LEU A 177 14.09 -11.51 9.52
CA LEU A 177 15.05 -12.20 8.67
C LEU A 177 15.05 -13.71 8.99
N PRO A 178 15.24 -14.59 7.99
CA PRO A 178 15.34 -16.03 8.22
C PRO A 178 16.42 -16.34 9.27
N ALA A 179 16.17 -17.35 10.11
CA ALA A 179 17.02 -17.73 11.24
C ALA A 179 18.50 -17.93 10.84
N ASP A 180 18.74 -18.36 9.61
CA ASP A 180 20.07 -18.61 9.05
C ASP A 180 20.90 -17.33 8.84
N ARG A 181 20.30 -16.14 8.98
CA ARG A 181 20.98 -14.85 8.86
C ARG A 181 21.35 -14.23 10.20
N PHE A 182 20.98 -14.85 11.32
CA PHE A 182 21.45 -14.44 12.63
C PHE A 182 22.90 -14.89 12.79
N GLN A 183 23.84 -13.96 12.64
CA GLN A 183 25.19 -14.20 13.13
C GLN A 183 25.11 -14.39 14.64
N PRO A 184 25.49 -15.55 15.19
CA PRO A 184 25.58 -15.71 16.64
C PRO A 184 26.50 -14.61 17.16
N PHE A 185 26.01 -13.84 18.12
CA PHE A 185 26.78 -12.74 18.69
C PHE A 185 28.18 -13.24 19.02
N PRO A 186 29.25 -12.57 18.58
CA PRO A 186 30.60 -12.96 18.95
C PRO A 186 30.64 -13.01 20.48
N LYS A 187 30.97 -14.19 21.02
CA LYS A 187 31.03 -14.41 22.47
C LYS A 187 31.86 -13.29 23.07
N ARG A 188 31.20 -12.35 23.75
CA ARG A 188 31.90 -11.27 24.45
C ARG A 188 32.85 -11.93 25.44
N LYS A 189 34.08 -11.44 25.49
CA LYS A 189 35.01 -11.76 26.58
C LYS A 189 34.27 -11.54 27.90
N PRO A 190 34.48 -12.39 28.92
CA PRO A 190 33.82 -12.22 30.21
C PRO A 190 33.98 -10.76 30.65
N ILE A 191 32.84 -10.14 30.94
CA ILE A 191 32.79 -8.76 31.44
C ILE A 191 33.62 -8.76 32.71
N ASP A 192 34.70 -7.98 32.71
CA ASP A 192 35.49 -7.74 33.91
C ASP A 192 34.59 -7.01 34.90
N VAL A 193 34.21 -7.70 35.97
CA VAL A 193 33.29 -7.23 37.01
C VAL A 193 33.87 -6.02 37.77
N ASN A 194 35.13 -5.67 37.54
CA ASN A 194 35.77 -4.48 38.08
C ASN A 194 35.59 -3.23 37.20
N GLN A 195 34.96 -3.33 36.03
CA GLN A 195 34.53 -2.14 35.28
C GLN A 195 33.29 -1.54 35.94
N VAL A 196 33.56 -0.60 36.86
CA VAL A 196 32.59 0.33 37.43
C VAL A 196 31.71 0.87 36.30
N PHE A 197 30.42 0.49 36.31
CA PHE A 197 29.40 1.12 35.48
C PHE A 197 29.46 2.62 35.73
N ARG A 198 29.98 3.38 34.76
CA ARG A 198 29.87 4.84 34.77
C ARG A 198 28.55 5.18 34.10
N PRO A 199 27.52 5.62 34.86
CA PRO A 199 26.18 5.88 34.31
C PRO A 199 26.10 7.11 33.38
N PHE A 200 27.23 7.70 32.97
CA PHE A 200 27.29 8.93 32.18
C PHE A 200 26.99 8.78 30.69
N ALA A 201 26.66 7.58 30.20
CA ALA A 201 26.35 7.33 28.78
C ALA A 201 24.84 7.21 28.48
N LEU A 202 23.97 7.38 29.47
CA LEU A 202 22.55 7.69 29.25
C LEU A 202 22.42 9.18 29.39
N GLY A 203 22.25 9.87 28.26
CA GLY A 203 22.00 11.31 28.22
C GLY A 203 21.02 11.70 29.32
N SER A 204 21.48 12.59 30.20
CA SER A 204 20.74 13.15 31.31
C SER A 204 19.43 13.77 30.82
N VAL A 205 18.32 13.03 30.94
CA VAL A 205 16.98 13.62 30.97
C VAL A 205 16.79 14.20 32.37
N ALA A 206 17.57 15.21 32.67
CA ALA A 206 17.44 16.02 33.88
C ALA A 206 17.10 17.44 33.44
N GLU A 207 15.87 17.63 32.94
CA GLU A 207 15.19 18.92 33.09
C GLU A 207 13.67 18.80 32.95
N ARG A 208 13.00 19.22 34.03
CA ARG A 208 11.57 19.56 34.17
C ARG A 208 10.51 18.46 33.95
N ARG A 209 10.48 17.48 34.84
CA ARG A 209 9.19 17.02 35.39
C ARG A 209 8.88 17.83 36.66
N ARG A 210 8.22 18.99 36.49
CA ARG A 210 7.50 19.63 37.59
C ARG A 210 6.28 18.77 37.90
N SER A 211 6.43 17.90 38.90
CA SER A 211 5.39 17.49 39.86
C SER A 211 3.93 17.56 39.39
N ALA A 212 3.50 16.59 38.57
CA ALA A 212 2.08 16.28 38.34
C ALA A 212 1.47 15.45 39.49
N SER A 213 2.25 15.11 40.53
CA SER A 213 1.90 14.16 41.58
C SER A 213 1.40 14.78 42.90
N GLN A 214 1.15 16.09 42.95
CA GLN A 214 0.62 16.78 44.15
C GLN A 214 -0.67 17.58 43.92
N GLU A 215 -1.28 17.49 42.75
CA GLU A 215 -2.50 18.23 42.46
C GLU A 215 -3.71 17.54 43.10
N THR A 216 -4.37 18.21 44.05
CA THR A 216 -5.61 17.72 44.64
C THR A 216 -6.72 17.66 43.58
N PRO A 217 -7.73 16.77 43.74
CA PRO A 217 -8.82 16.64 42.78
C PRO A 217 -9.57 17.95 42.51
N GLU A 218 -9.66 18.83 43.51
CA GLU A 218 -10.32 20.13 43.43
C GLU A 218 -9.51 21.13 42.60
N ALA A 219 -8.20 21.21 42.84
CA ALA A 219 -7.29 22.07 42.06
C ALA A 219 -7.29 21.70 40.57
N ARG A 220 -7.33 20.39 40.27
CA ARG A 220 -7.45 19.90 38.90
C ARG A 220 -8.76 20.35 38.24
N ARG A 221 -9.85 20.38 39.00
CA ARG A 221 -11.19 20.72 38.49
C ARG A 221 -11.31 22.22 38.18
N GLU A 222 -10.71 23.08 38.99
CA GLU A 222 -10.63 24.52 38.70
C GLU A 222 -9.76 24.81 37.47
N ARG A 223 -8.63 24.11 37.33
CA ARG A 223 -7.78 24.25 36.13
C ARG A 223 -8.51 23.88 34.85
N LEU A 224 -9.25 22.76 34.86
CA LEU A 224 -10.02 22.31 33.69
C LEU A 224 -11.19 23.25 33.36
N LYS A 225 -11.81 23.89 34.36
CA LYS A 225 -12.85 24.91 34.12
C LYS A 225 -12.30 26.17 33.45
N ASN A 226 -11.06 26.54 33.79
CA ASN A 226 -10.42 27.75 33.28
C ASN A 226 -9.54 27.49 32.05
N ALA A 227 -9.50 26.26 31.53
CA ALA A 227 -8.73 25.94 30.35
C ALA A 227 -9.42 26.53 29.10
N PRO A 228 -8.69 27.26 28.24
CA PRO A 228 -9.26 27.76 27.01
C PRO A 228 -9.61 26.58 26.09
N PHE A 229 -10.89 26.44 25.77
CA PHE A 229 -11.35 25.48 24.76
C PHE A 229 -10.90 25.98 23.39
N VAL A 230 -9.95 25.28 22.77
CA VAL A 230 -9.62 25.49 21.36
C VAL A 230 -10.72 24.83 20.55
N VAL A 231 -11.61 25.65 19.99
CA VAL A 231 -12.60 25.20 19.01
C VAL A 231 -11.88 25.21 17.66
N GLN A 232 -11.62 24.02 17.10
CA GLN A 232 -11.25 23.86 15.69
C GLN A 232 -12.52 23.79 14.84
#